data_AF-A0A6I2T3R3-F1
#
_entry.id   AF-A0A6I2T3R3-F1
#
_cell.length_a   1.000
_cell.length_b   1.000
_cell.length_c   1.000
_cell.angle_alpha   90.00
_cell.angle_beta   90.00
_cell.angle_gamma   90.00
#
_symmetry.space_group_name_H-M   'P 1'
#
loop_
_entity.id
_entity.type
_entity.pdbx_description
1 polymer ?
#
loop_
_entity_poly.entity_id
_entity_poly.type
_entity_poly.pdbx_seq_one_letter_code
_entity_poly.pdbx_strand_id
1 'polypeptide(L)'
;MQDVNIVTTGDGVRLVSPYHPDCPKKAKAIGGKWDAATRSWKFDARDRERVEQLAAELWGWSDGSGDTVSIRVNADDYYAGEEIRVAGRCVAHRPGRDHEVRLANNVVIVKGEFAPSGGSVKYPQVGECDDVILEIRDLPATALDLLDKSKYELIDGSPLIALRTERQRLMERIADIDRQLAKVEA
;
A
#
# COMPACT_ATOMS: atom_id res chain seq x y z
N MET A 1 -9.44 -7.44 -0.64
CA MET A 1 -9.22 -6.19 -1.41
C MET A 1 -8.65 -6.57 -2.76
N GLN A 2 -8.98 -5.89 -3.87
CA GLN A 2 -8.27 -6.12 -5.14
C GLN A 2 -6.94 -5.37 -5.08
N ASP A 3 -5.83 -6.05 -5.34
CA ASP A 3 -4.50 -5.43 -5.30
C ASP A 3 -4.03 -4.93 -6.69
N VAL A 4 -2.88 -4.27 -6.71
CA VAL A 4 -2.32 -3.61 -7.88
C VAL A 4 -1.75 -4.62 -8.89
N ASN A 5 -2.16 -4.48 -10.15
CA ASN A 5 -1.63 -5.27 -11.26
C ASN A 5 -1.43 -4.38 -12.51
N ILE A 6 -0.29 -4.54 -13.17
CA ILE A 6 0.06 -3.87 -14.41
C ILE A 6 0.11 -4.91 -15.54
N VAL A 7 -0.80 -4.79 -16.49
CA VAL A 7 -0.98 -5.77 -17.57
C VAL A 7 -0.71 -5.13 -18.92
N THR A 8 0.20 -5.73 -19.70
CA THR A 8 0.37 -5.35 -21.11
C THR A 8 -0.71 -6.05 -21.96
N THR A 9 -1.41 -5.27 -22.76
CA THR A 9 -2.45 -5.72 -23.69
C THR A 9 -2.10 -5.28 -25.12
N GLY A 10 -2.74 -5.85 -26.14
CA GLY A 10 -2.48 -5.46 -27.54
C GLY A 10 -2.75 -3.99 -27.85
N ASP A 11 -3.55 -3.31 -27.01
CA ASP A 11 -3.92 -1.90 -27.09
C ASP A 11 -3.13 -0.99 -26.13
N GLY A 12 -2.16 -1.50 -25.36
CA GLY A 12 -1.32 -0.69 -24.47
C GLY A 12 -0.99 -1.34 -23.13
N VAL A 13 -0.96 -0.54 -22.07
CA VAL A 13 -0.74 -1.01 -20.68
C VAL A 13 -1.95 -0.65 -19.83
N ARG A 14 -2.33 -1.54 -18.92
CA ARG A 14 -3.43 -1.34 -17.97
C ARG A 14 -2.96 -1.39 -16.54
N LEU A 15 -3.37 -0.43 -15.73
CA LEU A 15 -3.22 -0.42 -14.28
C LEU A 15 -4.57 -0.75 -13.63
N VAL A 16 -4.62 -1.89 -12.97
CA VAL A 16 -5.73 -2.32 -12.11
C VAL A 16 -5.27 -2.06 -10.68
N SER A 17 -6.06 -1.33 -9.87
CA SER A 17 -5.64 -0.97 -8.51
C SER A 17 -6.83 -0.65 -7.60
N PRO A 18 -6.64 -0.70 -6.26
CA PRO A 18 -7.55 -0.06 -5.33
C PRO A 18 -7.69 1.44 -5.63
N TYR A 19 -8.82 2.03 -5.24
CA TYR A 19 -8.99 3.47 -5.37
C TYR A 19 -8.01 4.24 -4.47
N HIS A 20 -7.32 5.22 -5.05
CA HIS A 20 -6.49 6.19 -4.37
C HIS A 20 -6.88 7.61 -4.82
N PRO A 21 -7.06 8.58 -3.91
CA PRO A 21 -7.53 9.94 -4.25
C PRO A 21 -6.62 10.66 -5.26
N ASP A 22 -5.31 10.45 -5.16
CA ASP A 22 -4.34 11.07 -6.08
C ASP A 22 -4.20 10.35 -7.44
N CYS A 23 -4.63 9.09 -7.53
CA CYS A 23 -4.43 8.29 -8.75
C CYS A 23 -5.07 8.95 -9.98
N PRO A 24 -6.33 9.45 -9.96
CA PRO A 24 -6.92 10.08 -11.13
C PRO A 24 -6.14 11.27 -11.68
N LYS A 25 -5.58 12.11 -10.81
CA LYS A 25 -4.79 13.28 -11.22
C LYS A 25 -3.47 12.83 -11.86
N LYS A 26 -2.75 11.93 -11.18
CA LYS A 26 -1.44 11.44 -11.63
C LYS A 26 -1.53 10.57 -12.90
N ALA A 27 -2.51 9.69 -12.97
CA ALA A 27 -2.75 8.85 -14.15
C ALA A 27 -3.03 9.71 -15.39
N LYS A 28 -3.87 10.75 -15.28
CA LYS A 28 -4.15 11.68 -16.39
C LYS A 28 -2.90 12.45 -16.83
N ALA A 29 -2.01 12.80 -15.90
CA ALA A 29 -0.77 13.54 -16.22
C ALA A 29 0.19 12.76 -17.13
N ILE A 30 0.14 11.42 -17.08
CA ILE A 30 0.91 10.52 -17.96
C ILE A 30 0.06 9.94 -19.11
N GLY A 31 -1.04 10.59 -19.47
CA GLY A 31 -1.88 10.21 -20.62
C GLY A 31 -2.92 9.11 -20.33
N GLY A 32 -3.08 8.72 -19.06
CA GLY A 32 -4.00 7.67 -18.65
C GLY A 32 -5.48 8.01 -18.87
N LYS A 33 -6.25 7.00 -19.28
CA LYS A 33 -7.70 7.07 -19.44
C LYS A 33 -8.38 6.00 -18.59
N TRP A 34 -9.39 6.41 -17.82
CA TRP A 34 -10.20 5.47 -17.07
C TRP A 34 -11.09 4.64 -18.01
N ASP A 35 -11.02 3.32 -17.90
CA ASP A 35 -11.97 2.40 -18.51
C ASP A 35 -12.90 1.85 -17.42
N ALA A 36 -14.17 2.24 -17.48
CA ALA A 36 -15.19 1.81 -16.53
C ALA A 36 -15.59 0.34 -16.70
N ALA A 37 -15.47 -0.23 -17.90
CA ALA A 37 -15.84 -1.61 -18.18
C ALA A 37 -14.87 -2.59 -17.51
N THR A 38 -13.57 -2.29 -17.57
CA THR A 38 -12.53 -3.09 -16.91
C THR A 38 -12.13 -2.55 -15.53
N ARG A 39 -12.70 -1.41 -15.11
CA ARG A 39 -12.39 -0.70 -13.85
C ARG A 39 -10.88 -0.49 -13.67
N SER A 40 -10.23 -0.03 -14.73
CA SER A 40 -8.78 0.11 -14.79
C SER A 40 -8.36 1.36 -15.56
N TRP A 41 -7.15 1.85 -15.33
CA TRP A 41 -6.55 2.90 -16.15
C TRP A 41 -5.83 2.29 -17.35
N LYS A 42 -6.03 2.87 -18.55
CA LYS A 42 -5.34 2.50 -19.79
C LYS A 42 -4.31 3.56 -20.17
N PHE A 43 -3.16 3.10 -20.64
CA PHE A 43 -2.02 3.92 -21.06
C PHE A 43 -1.44 3.39 -22.36
N ASP A 44 -0.66 4.23 -23.06
CA ASP A 44 0.14 3.79 -24.19
C ASP A 44 1.23 2.81 -23.71
N ALA A 45 1.60 1.84 -24.54
CA ALA A 45 2.63 0.85 -24.22
C ALA A 45 3.98 1.50 -23.87
N ARG A 46 4.29 2.67 -24.48
CA ARG A 46 5.53 3.43 -24.25
C ARG A 46 5.62 4.06 -22.86
N ASP A 47 4.49 4.18 -22.16
CA ASP A 47 4.43 4.80 -20.83
C ASP A 47 4.50 3.78 -19.69
N ARG A 48 4.77 2.50 -19.99
CA ARG A 48 4.82 1.42 -18.99
C ARG A 48 5.65 1.77 -17.75
N GLU A 49 6.87 2.26 -17.94
CA GLU A 49 7.76 2.63 -16.83
C GLU A 49 7.15 3.72 -15.93
N ARG A 50 6.45 4.70 -16.53
CA ARG A 50 5.75 5.75 -15.77
C ARG A 50 4.57 5.19 -14.99
N VAL A 51 3.88 4.19 -15.54
CA VAL A 51 2.78 3.48 -14.86
C VAL A 51 3.31 2.67 -13.67
N GLU A 52 4.45 2.00 -13.84
CA GLU A 52 5.13 1.26 -12.78
C GLU A 52 5.59 2.18 -11.65
N GLN A 53 6.20 3.33 -11.99
CA GLN A 53 6.58 4.36 -11.01
C GLN A 53 5.37 4.92 -10.27
N LEU A 54 4.27 5.20 -10.97
CA LEU A 54 3.02 5.64 -10.35
C LEU A 54 2.48 4.59 -9.37
N ALA A 55 2.54 3.31 -9.75
CA ALA A 55 2.07 2.22 -8.91
C ALA A 55 2.95 2.03 -7.66
N ALA A 56 4.28 2.13 -7.83
CA ALA A 56 5.25 2.11 -6.74
C ALA A 56 5.00 3.25 -5.75
N GLU A 57 4.80 4.47 -6.25
CA GLU A 57 4.57 5.65 -5.42
C GLU A 57 3.29 5.55 -4.59
N LEU A 58 2.18 5.08 -5.18
CA LEU A 58 0.88 5.09 -4.51
C LEU A 58 0.60 3.85 -3.67
N TRP A 59 1.16 2.70 -4.02
CA TRP A 59 0.82 1.42 -3.36
C TRP A 59 2.03 0.57 -2.97
N GLY A 60 3.26 1.04 -3.21
CA GLY A 60 4.49 0.29 -2.98
C GLY A 60 4.60 -0.92 -3.91
N TRP A 61 4.05 -0.80 -5.13
CA TRP A 61 4.13 -1.86 -6.13
C TRP A 61 5.56 -2.01 -6.68
N SER A 62 5.98 -3.24 -6.94
CA SER A 62 7.18 -3.55 -7.71
C SER A 62 6.94 -4.75 -8.63
N ASP A 63 7.76 -4.87 -9.68
CA ASP A 63 7.73 -6.05 -10.54
C ASP A 63 8.28 -7.26 -9.77
N GLY A 64 7.48 -8.34 -9.67
CA GLY A 64 7.98 -9.63 -9.21
C GLY A 64 8.05 -9.91 -7.70
N SER A 65 7.13 -9.42 -6.86
CA SER A 65 6.95 -10.05 -5.54
C SER A 65 5.49 -10.38 -5.25
N GLY A 66 5.15 -11.65 -5.43
CA GLY A 66 3.92 -12.26 -4.90
C GLY A 66 4.03 -12.58 -3.40
N ASP A 67 5.11 -12.14 -2.75
CA ASP A 67 5.26 -12.30 -1.30
C ASP A 67 4.33 -11.34 -0.59
N THR A 68 3.47 -11.91 0.23
CA THR A 68 2.58 -11.14 1.09
C THR A 68 2.99 -11.27 2.56
N VAL A 69 2.55 -10.30 3.35
CA VAL A 69 2.75 -10.23 4.79
C VAL A 69 1.45 -9.96 5.53
N SER A 70 1.47 -10.27 6.81
CA SER A 70 0.48 -9.79 7.76
C SER A 70 1.11 -8.79 8.71
N ILE A 71 0.52 -7.60 8.82
CA ILE A 71 0.94 -6.56 9.75
C ILE A 71 -0.19 -6.17 10.70
N ARG A 72 0.16 -5.63 11.86
CA ARG A 72 -0.76 -4.89 12.72
C ARG A 72 -0.40 -3.41 12.73
N VAL A 73 -1.42 -2.57 12.72
CA VAL A 73 -1.29 -1.11 12.78
C VAL A 73 -2.30 -0.53 13.76
N ASN A 74 -1.96 0.60 14.37
CA ASN A 74 -2.96 1.45 15.00
C ASN A 74 -3.75 2.19 13.91
N ALA A 75 -5.08 2.21 13.99
CA ALA A 75 -5.91 2.87 13.00
C ALA A 75 -5.66 4.39 12.93
N ASP A 76 -5.45 5.04 14.07
CA ASP A 76 -5.27 6.50 14.16
C ASP A 76 -4.01 6.98 13.42
N ASP A 77 -2.94 6.18 13.45
CA ASP A 77 -1.69 6.45 12.73
C ASP A 77 -1.86 6.59 11.21
N TYR A 78 -2.97 6.06 10.68
CA TYR A 78 -3.30 5.96 9.26
C TYR A 78 -4.65 6.60 8.94
N TYR A 79 -5.16 7.46 9.82
CA TYR A 79 -6.40 8.19 9.61
C TYR A 79 -6.27 9.20 8.46
N ALA A 80 -7.11 9.04 7.44
CA ALA A 80 -7.15 9.88 6.25
C ALA A 80 -8.50 10.61 6.12
N GLY A 81 -9.06 11.08 7.24
CA GLY A 81 -10.30 11.84 7.30
C GLY A 81 -11.54 10.96 7.31
N GLU A 82 -11.97 10.43 6.17
CA GLU A 82 -13.21 9.63 6.07
C GLU A 82 -12.96 8.11 6.17
N GLU A 83 -11.70 7.72 6.09
CA GLU A 83 -11.24 6.35 5.95
C GLU A 83 -9.85 6.17 6.58
N ILE A 84 -9.50 4.92 6.87
CA ILE A 84 -8.14 4.53 7.26
C ILE A 84 -7.43 4.02 6.02
N ARG A 85 -6.24 4.54 5.74
CA ARG A 85 -5.44 4.18 4.56
C ARG A 85 -4.04 3.70 4.92
N VAL A 86 -3.71 2.49 4.51
CA VAL A 86 -2.39 1.89 4.72
C VAL A 86 -1.77 1.58 3.37
N ALA A 87 -0.58 2.12 3.10
CA ALA A 87 0.12 1.98 1.81
C ALA A 87 -0.82 2.21 0.60
N GLY A 88 -1.57 3.31 0.65
CA GLY A 88 -2.52 3.72 -0.40
C GLY A 88 -3.82 2.91 -0.51
N ARG A 89 -4.01 1.88 0.33
CA ARG A 89 -5.19 1.02 0.34
C ARG A 89 -6.18 1.49 1.41
N CYS A 90 -7.44 1.66 1.04
CA CYS A 90 -8.52 1.84 2.02
C CYS A 90 -8.74 0.53 2.77
N VAL A 91 -8.42 0.51 4.06
CA VAL A 91 -8.54 -0.68 4.93
C VAL A 91 -9.80 -0.65 5.78
N ALA A 92 -10.30 0.55 6.09
CA ALA A 92 -11.54 0.76 6.82
C ALA A 92 -12.20 2.07 6.35
N HIS A 93 -13.52 2.05 6.13
CA HIS A 93 -14.27 3.25 5.81
C HIS A 93 -15.69 3.18 6.34
N ARG A 94 -16.32 4.33 6.57
CA ARG A 94 -17.72 4.40 6.98
C ARG A 94 -18.62 4.83 5.81
N PRO A 95 -19.63 4.02 5.41
CA PRO A 95 -20.48 4.37 4.26
C PRO A 95 -21.51 5.46 4.58
N GLY A 96 -21.82 5.70 5.86
CA GLY A 96 -22.74 6.74 6.31
C GLY A 96 -22.60 6.95 7.81
N ARG A 97 -22.91 8.17 8.30
CA ARG A 97 -22.63 8.60 9.69
C ARG A 97 -22.98 7.55 10.76
N ASP A 98 -24.15 6.94 10.64
CA ASP A 98 -24.72 6.01 11.64
C ASP A 98 -24.58 4.53 11.25
N HIS A 99 -23.79 4.23 10.20
CA HIS A 99 -23.51 2.86 9.79
C HIS A 99 -22.21 2.38 10.41
N GLU A 100 -22.11 1.09 10.72
CA GLU A 100 -20.86 0.46 11.14
C GLU A 100 -19.72 0.67 10.13
N VAL A 101 -18.49 0.71 10.66
CA VAL A 101 -17.28 0.79 9.84
C VAL A 101 -17.11 -0.50 9.06
N ARG A 102 -16.92 -0.38 7.75
CA ARG A 102 -16.65 -1.51 6.87
C ARG A 102 -15.16 -1.69 6.71
N LEU A 103 -14.70 -2.90 6.98
CA LEU A 103 -13.31 -3.31 6.76
C LEU A 103 -13.15 -3.89 5.36
N ALA A 104 -11.96 -3.76 4.80
CA ALA A 104 -11.58 -4.53 3.62
C ALA A 104 -11.53 -6.03 3.96
N ASN A 105 -11.83 -6.89 2.97
CA ASN A 105 -12.00 -8.34 3.20
C ASN A 105 -10.84 -9.06 3.92
N ASN A 106 -9.63 -8.54 3.83
CA ASN A 106 -8.40 -9.09 4.41
C ASN A 106 -7.95 -8.36 5.68
N VAL A 107 -8.86 -7.60 6.31
CA VAL A 107 -8.57 -6.78 7.48
C VAL A 107 -9.49 -7.19 8.62
N VAL A 108 -8.93 -7.35 9.81
CA VAL A 108 -9.67 -7.68 11.03
C VAL A 108 -9.28 -6.75 12.18
N ILE A 109 -10.22 -6.48 13.09
CA ILE A 109 -9.93 -5.78 14.34
C ILE A 109 -9.41 -6.80 15.35
N VAL A 110 -8.23 -6.55 15.91
CA VAL A 110 -7.61 -7.41 16.94
C VAL A 110 -7.82 -6.83 18.33
N LYS A 111 -7.91 -5.51 18.44
CA LYS A 111 -8.13 -4.79 19.70
C LYS A 111 -8.91 -3.51 19.44
N GLY A 112 -9.77 -3.15 20.39
CA GLY A 112 -10.58 -1.93 20.34
C GLY A 112 -11.84 -2.11 19.51
N GLU A 113 -12.59 -1.03 19.35
CA GLU A 113 -13.79 -0.96 18.54
C GLU A 113 -13.93 0.46 17.98
N PHE A 114 -14.53 0.58 16.80
CA PHE A 114 -14.87 1.90 16.26
C PHE A 114 -16.14 2.41 16.92
N ALA A 115 -16.22 3.74 17.11
CA ALA A 115 -17.43 4.39 17.59
C ALA A 115 -18.67 3.98 16.76
N PRO A 116 -19.88 3.93 17.34
CA PRO A 116 -21.09 3.55 16.60
C PRO A 116 -21.47 4.55 15.52
N SER A 117 -21.03 5.81 15.63
CA SER A 117 -21.26 6.87 14.66
C SER A 117 -20.04 7.77 14.49
N GLY A 118 -19.89 8.40 13.32
CA GLY A 118 -18.81 9.34 13.08
C GLY A 118 -19.07 10.32 11.93
N GLY A 119 -18.64 11.57 12.12
CA GLY A 119 -18.76 12.64 11.13
C GLY A 119 -20.19 13.16 10.95
N SER A 120 -20.51 13.60 9.73
CA SER A 120 -21.83 14.13 9.35
C SER A 120 -22.50 13.25 8.29
N VAL A 121 -23.79 13.48 8.03
CA VAL A 121 -24.50 12.76 6.95
C VAL A 121 -23.83 12.97 5.58
N LYS A 122 -23.29 14.18 5.33
CA LYS A 122 -22.63 14.52 4.07
C LYS A 122 -21.17 14.07 4.00
N TYR A 123 -20.51 13.98 5.16
CA TYR A 123 -19.11 13.59 5.30
C TYR A 123 -18.97 12.60 6.47
N PRO A 124 -19.34 11.33 6.27
CA PRO A 124 -19.18 10.28 7.27
C PRO A 124 -17.70 10.09 7.59
N GLN A 125 -17.40 9.79 8.85
CA GLN A 125 -16.03 9.54 9.30
C GLN A 125 -15.95 8.23 10.07
N VAL A 126 -14.77 7.62 10.10
CA VAL A 126 -14.52 6.41 10.90
C VAL A 126 -14.76 6.69 12.39
N GLY A 127 -14.45 7.91 12.85
CA GLY A 127 -14.60 8.34 14.24
C GLY A 127 -13.32 8.13 15.05
N GLU A 128 -13.40 8.27 16.37
CA GLU A 128 -12.31 8.01 17.31
C GLU A 128 -11.78 6.58 17.13
N CYS A 129 -10.47 6.42 17.02
CA CYS A 129 -9.84 5.13 16.72
C CYS A 129 -8.46 4.91 17.34
N ASP A 130 -8.11 5.72 18.34
CA ASP A 130 -6.79 5.79 18.98
C ASP A 130 -6.33 4.46 19.60
N ASP A 131 -7.28 3.59 19.97
CA ASP A 131 -7.04 2.26 20.56
C ASP A 131 -7.42 1.09 19.63
N VAL A 132 -7.76 1.38 18.37
CA VAL A 132 -8.19 0.35 17.41
C VAL A 132 -6.99 -0.20 16.66
N ILE A 133 -6.68 -1.48 16.92
CA ILE A 133 -5.61 -2.20 16.23
C ILE A 133 -6.18 -3.06 15.12
N LEU A 134 -5.73 -2.80 13.90
CA LEU A 134 -6.12 -3.55 12.69
C LEU A 134 -5.00 -4.51 12.30
N GLU A 135 -5.35 -5.77 12.07
CA GLU A 135 -4.48 -6.74 11.40
C GLU A 135 -4.85 -6.80 9.92
N ILE A 136 -3.87 -6.50 9.06
CA ILE A 136 -4.01 -6.48 7.61
C ILE A 136 -3.23 -7.68 7.08
N ARG A 137 -3.95 -8.63 6.49
CA ARG A 137 -3.39 -9.86 5.92
C ARG A 137 -3.14 -9.71 4.44
N ASP A 138 -2.25 -10.55 3.91
CA ASP A 138 -1.97 -10.64 2.49
C ASP A 138 -1.55 -9.30 1.84
N LEU A 139 -0.88 -8.42 2.59
CA LEU A 139 -0.36 -7.16 2.07
C LEU A 139 0.93 -7.44 1.29
N PRO A 140 1.13 -6.91 0.06
CA PRO A 140 2.39 -7.10 -0.65
C PRO A 140 3.55 -6.59 0.18
N ALA A 141 4.62 -7.38 0.28
CA ALA A 141 5.77 -7.04 1.13
C ALA A 141 6.38 -5.68 0.76
N THR A 142 6.34 -5.29 -0.52
CA THR A 142 6.86 -4.02 -1.02
C THR A 142 6.01 -2.81 -0.64
N ALA A 143 4.76 -3.03 -0.23
CA ALA A 143 3.93 -1.97 0.34
C ALA A 143 4.50 -1.45 1.67
N LEU A 144 5.31 -2.24 2.37
CA LEU A 144 5.98 -1.82 3.61
C LEU A 144 6.99 -0.69 3.39
N ASP A 145 7.51 -0.54 2.16
CA ASP A 145 8.44 0.54 1.83
C ASP A 145 7.80 1.93 1.91
N LEU A 146 6.44 2.00 1.85
CA LEU A 146 5.68 3.23 2.06
C LEU A 146 5.32 3.49 3.52
N LEU A 147 5.61 2.56 4.42
CA LEU A 147 5.21 2.64 5.83
C LEU A 147 6.39 2.99 6.72
N ASP A 148 6.13 3.78 7.76
CA ASP A 148 7.08 3.96 8.85
C ASP A 148 7.16 2.67 9.67
N LYS A 149 8.37 2.13 9.84
CA LYS A 149 8.62 0.90 10.62
C LYS A 149 8.21 0.99 12.08
N SER A 150 8.06 2.20 12.62
CA SER A 150 7.57 2.42 13.99
C SER A 150 6.04 2.31 14.13
N LYS A 151 5.30 2.35 13.01
CA LYS A 151 3.84 2.40 12.98
C LYS A 151 3.16 1.06 12.68
N TYR A 152 3.95 -0.01 12.51
CA TYR A 152 3.41 -1.34 12.32
C TYR A 152 4.21 -2.42 13.04
N GLU A 153 3.53 -3.51 13.38
CA GLU A 153 4.11 -4.75 13.89
C GLU A 153 3.97 -5.83 12.81
N LEU A 154 5.05 -6.52 12.46
CA LEU A 154 5.02 -7.63 11.52
C LEU A 154 4.61 -8.93 12.26
N ILE A 155 3.47 -9.52 11.89
CA ILE A 155 2.91 -10.70 12.55
C ILE A 155 3.34 -11.98 11.86
N ASP A 156 3.25 -11.98 10.53
CA ASP A 156 3.70 -13.07 9.70
C ASP A 156 4.38 -12.48 8.47
N GLY A 157 5.68 -12.74 8.36
CA GLY A 157 6.47 -12.42 7.20
C GLY A 157 7.04 -13.72 6.67
N SER A 158 6.83 -13.99 5.38
CA SER A 158 7.54 -15.06 4.68
C SER A 158 9.02 -15.08 5.10
N PRO A 159 9.65 -16.25 5.34
CA PRO A 159 11.09 -16.36 5.64
C PRO A 159 11.99 -15.56 4.67
N LEU A 160 11.46 -15.29 3.48
CA LEU A 160 12.08 -14.47 2.45
C LEU A 160 12.29 -13.00 2.87
N ILE A 161 11.48 -12.44 3.77
CA ILE A 161 11.65 -11.05 4.24
C ILE A 161 12.81 -10.96 5.23
N ALA A 162 12.89 -11.90 6.17
CA ALA A 162 14.06 -12.03 7.02
C ALA A 162 15.33 -12.19 6.18
N LEU A 163 15.28 -13.02 5.13
CA LEU A 163 16.38 -13.19 4.18
C LEU A 163 16.68 -11.93 3.36
N ARG A 164 15.67 -11.16 2.93
CA ARG A 164 15.86 -9.90 2.18
C ARG A 164 16.44 -8.79 3.06
N THR A 165 15.97 -8.65 4.30
CA THR A 165 16.54 -7.72 5.28
C THR A 165 17.99 -8.08 5.57
N GLU A 166 18.28 -9.37 5.78
CA GLU A 166 19.65 -9.82 6.00
C GLU A 166 20.52 -9.63 4.74
N ARG A 167 20.00 -9.89 3.54
CA ARG A 167 20.71 -9.61 2.28
C ARG A 167 21.07 -8.13 2.15
N GLN A 168 20.14 -7.23 2.43
CA GLN A 168 20.38 -5.79 2.34
C GLN A 168 21.46 -5.33 3.34
N ARG A 169 21.38 -5.81 4.57
CA ARG A 169 22.40 -5.57 5.61
C ARG A 169 23.78 -6.08 5.18
N LEU A 170 23.84 -7.27 4.59
CA LEU A 170 25.08 -7.85 4.07
C LEU A 170 25.64 -7.03 2.90
N MET A 171 24.78 -6.54 2.00
CA MET A 171 25.20 -5.69 0.88
C MET A 171 25.79 -4.36 1.37
N GLU A 172 25.16 -3.71 2.36
CA GLU A 172 25.71 -2.49 2.96
C GLU A 172 27.06 -2.74 3.64
N ARG A 173 27.20 -3.89 4.31
CA ARG A 173 28.47 -4.27 4.93
C ARG A 173 29.56 -4.56 3.89
N ILE A 174 29.23 -5.22 2.80
CA ILE A 174 30.17 -5.48 1.69
C ILE A 174 30.62 -4.15 1.09
N ALA A 175 29.70 -3.22 0.82
CA ALA A 175 30.05 -1.90 0.28
C ALA A 175 30.98 -1.09 1.21
N ASP A 176 30.83 -1.24 2.53
CA ASP A 176 31.76 -0.65 3.50
C ASP A 176 33.13 -1.34 3.49
N ILE A 177 33.17 -2.67 3.41
CA ILE A 177 34.42 -3.45 3.31
C ILE A 177 35.18 -3.08 2.03
N ASP A 178 34.50 -3.01 0.88
CA ASP A 178 35.12 -2.62 -0.39
C ASP A 178 35.72 -1.22 -0.32
N ARG A 179 35.03 -0.28 0.35
CA ARG A 179 35.56 1.07 0.60
C ARG A 179 36.80 1.06 1.49
N GLN A 180 36.89 0.15 2.46
CA GLN A 180 38.07 0.02 3.32
C GLN A 180 39.24 -0.62 2.56
N LEU A 181 39.00 -1.67 1.77
CA LEU A 181 40.02 -2.32 0.95
C LEU A 181 40.62 -1.35 -0.07
N ALA A 182 39.80 -0.56 -0.77
CA ALA A 182 40.26 0.44 -1.73
C ALA A 182 41.19 1.52 -1.12
N LYS A 183 41.13 1.76 0.20
CA LYS A 183 42.03 2.69 0.91
C LYS A 183 43.37 2.06 1.30
N VAL A 184 43.41 0.74 1.44
CA VAL A 184 44.62 -0.02 1.83
C VAL A 184 45.44 -0.41 0.60
N GLU A 185 44.78 -0.61 -0.53
CA GLU A 185 45.40 -0.99 -1.81
C GLU A 185 45.85 0.20 -2.67
N ALA A 186 45.59 1.45 -2.24
CA ALA A 186 46.02 2.69 -2.88
C ALA A 186 47.27 3.28 -2.21
#